data_AF-A0AB38PK94-F1
#
_entry.id   AF-A0AB38PK94-F1
#
_cell.length_a   1.000
_cell.length_b   1.000
_cell.length_c   1.000
_cell.angle_alpha   90.00
_cell.angle_beta   90.00
_cell.angle_gamma   90.00
#
_symmetry.space_group_name_H-M   'P 1'
#
loop_
_entity.id
_entity.type
_entity.pdbx_description
1 polymer ?
#
loop_
_entity_poly.entity_id
_entity_poly.type
_entity_poly.pdbx_seq_one_letter_code
_entity_poly.pdbx_strand_id
1 'polypeptide(L)'
;MSTEELQYVVGEAKTGEPAVIRFFGRVTEETTSRFNDEFDFLENIIRPSCIRVLINSEGGSVLYGMSTYSTIANAKVDTECVIEGVAASMASIIWAAGKRSLMRDYAILMIHNPILPDNDGEEPSDMLLAFTRQIETIYRKRFGLTKEHVRAIMDGQAGKDGTCFDAQAAVKAGIIPSENIIRTSKQLCRKVHDEIAGLADTAAIQELMGRVSEGNKPFEDIFPTLTETENDMANENKTQGFEYGAIAASLGMKDGEVKDVMARISELAAMEPKYKEVQKALSDAQTVIAGKDAAIRNLQKDLSAATARLSTYEQKEKDERTSRIETLVENAIGEGKIDREAKAQWVEMAEANFELAEKTLASIPAREIISKEIANDPANIQAVAEATKTAEQMMAEKVAEVVGADFKFRKL
;
A
#
# COMPACT_ATOMS: atom_id res chain seq x y z
N MET A 1 18.18 -21.50 35.50
CA MET A 1 18.04 -20.17 34.91
C MET A 1 18.27 -19.15 36.01
N SER A 2 19.42 -18.49 35.98
CA SER A 2 19.65 -17.26 36.73
C SER A 2 18.88 -16.12 36.05
N THR A 3 18.47 -15.06 36.78
CA THR A 3 17.84 -13.89 36.15
C THR A 3 18.77 -13.18 35.16
N GLU A 4 20.09 -13.40 35.28
CA GLU A 4 21.12 -12.88 34.38
C GLU A 4 21.20 -13.61 33.03
N GLU A 5 20.52 -14.75 32.88
CA GLU A 5 20.50 -15.57 31.65
C GLU A 5 19.25 -15.33 30.79
N LEU A 6 18.32 -14.49 31.25
CA LEU A 6 17.05 -14.20 30.56
C LEU A 6 17.28 -13.24 29.40
N GLN A 7 17.00 -13.68 28.18
CA GLN A 7 17.20 -12.93 26.94
C GLN A 7 15.94 -12.15 26.51
N TYR A 8 14.77 -12.66 26.84
CA TYR A 8 13.49 -12.09 26.41
C TYR A 8 12.83 -11.24 27.50
N VAL A 9 13.12 -11.52 28.78
CA VAL A 9 12.65 -10.70 29.91
C VAL A 9 13.34 -9.33 29.90
N VAL A 10 12.55 -8.27 30.11
CA VAL A 10 13.02 -6.89 30.05
C VAL A 10 12.97 -6.25 31.43
N GLY A 11 14.11 -5.70 31.85
CA GLY A 11 14.23 -5.05 33.15
C GLY A 11 14.20 -6.05 34.31
N GLU A 12 14.01 -5.53 35.52
CA GLU A 12 13.90 -6.38 36.71
C GLU A 12 12.50 -7.02 36.78
N ALA A 13 12.47 -8.34 37.02
CA ALA A 13 11.23 -9.07 37.28
C ALA A 13 11.15 -9.44 38.77
N LYS A 14 10.11 -8.97 39.45
CA LYS A 14 9.91 -9.16 40.89
C LYS A 14 8.56 -9.80 41.19
N THR A 15 8.50 -10.58 42.27
CA THR A 15 7.25 -11.17 42.76
C THR A 15 6.24 -10.08 43.09
N GLY A 16 5.02 -10.23 42.58
CA GLY A 16 3.92 -9.28 42.83
C GLY A 16 3.99 -7.97 42.05
N GLU A 17 5.03 -7.74 41.24
CA GLU A 17 5.12 -6.60 40.33
C GLU A 17 4.92 -7.05 38.87
N PRO A 18 4.47 -6.18 37.95
CA PRO A 18 4.37 -6.54 36.54
C PRO A 18 5.73 -6.88 35.94
N ALA A 19 5.84 -8.01 35.24
CA ALA A 19 7.02 -8.37 34.46
C ALA A 19 6.75 -8.18 32.96
N VAL A 20 7.80 -7.93 32.19
CA VAL A 20 7.72 -7.73 30.73
C VAL A 20 8.61 -8.75 30.02
N ILE A 21 8.07 -9.38 28.99
CA ILE A 21 8.79 -10.33 28.12
C ILE A 21 8.51 -10.00 26.65
N ARG A 22 9.51 -10.15 25.78
CA ARG A 22 9.39 -9.85 24.34
C ARG A 22 9.24 -11.12 23.51
N PHE A 23 8.32 -11.12 22.56
CA PHE A 23 8.24 -12.11 21.48
C PHE A 23 8.48 -11.39 20.15
N PHE A 24 9.74 -11.25 19.77
CA PHE A 24 10.16 -10.48 18.59
C PHE A 24 10.77 -11.39 17.52
N GLY A 25 10.44 -11.14 16.26
CA GLY A 25 10.91 -11.94 15.12
C GLY A 25 10.03 -13.14 14.81
N ARG A 26 10.51 -14.00 13.90
CA ARG A 26 9.74 -15.10 13.32
C ARG A 26 9.38 -16.20 14.32
N VAL A 27 8.18 -16.76 14.21
CA VAL A 27 7.74 -17.92 15.00
C VAL A 27 8.41 -19.20 14.48
N THR A 28 9.37 -19.71 15.24
CA THR A 28 10.17 -20.91 14.96
C THR A 28 10.24 -21.81 16.20
N GLU A 29 10.75 -23.03 16.06
CA GLU A 29 11.00 -23.93 17.20
C GLU A 29 11.88 -23.27 18.26
N GLU A 30 13.01 -22.68 17.84
CA GLU A 30 13.98 -22.07 18.74
C GLU A 30 13.39 -20.87 19.49
N THR A 31 12.74 -19.95 18.77
CA THR A 31 12.16 -18.74 19.37
C THR A 31 11.05 -19.09 20.36
N THR A 32 10.16 -20.02 19.99
CA THR A 32 9.08 -20.46 20.87
C THR A 32 9.57 -21.24 22.07
N SER A 33 10.56 -22.14 21.91
CA SER A 33 11.14 -22.89 23.04
C SER A 33 11.74 -21.95 24.06
N ARG A 34 12.61 -21.01 23.65
CA ARG A 34 13.27 -20.10 24.60
C ARG A 34 12.27 -19.13 25.24
N PHE A 35 11.33 -18.60 24.45
CA PHE A 35 10.29 -17.74 25.02
C PHE A 35 9.46 -18.48 26.07
N ASN A 36 9.04 -19.72 25.78
CA ASN A 36 8.24 -20.50 26.71
C ASN A 36 9.03 -20.83 27.99
N ASP A 37 10.31 -21.19 27.87
CA ASP A 37 11.18 -21.47 29.03
C ASP A 37 11.29 -20.25 29.96
N GLU A 38 11.49 -19.05 29.41
CA GLU A 38 11.56 -17.81 30.19
C GLU A 38 10.19 -17.38 30.73
N PHE A 39 9.12 -17.60 29.96
CA PHE A 39 7.75 -17.35 30.41
C PHE A 39 7.41 -18.25 31.60
N ASP A 40 7.73 -19.55 31.54
CA ASP A 40 7.51 -20.51 32.61
C ASP A 40 8.34 -20.16 33.85
N PHE A 41 9.56 -19.65 33.65
CA PHE A 41 10.37 -19.12 34.74
C PHE A 41 9.71 -17.91 35.41
N LEU A 42 9.21 -16.94 34.62
CA LEU A 42 8.45 -15.81 35.15
C LEU A 42 7.23 -16.28 35.93
N GLU A 43 6.42 -17.17 35.36
CA GLU A 43 5.19 -17.65 35.97
C GLU A 43 5.45 -18.42 37.27
N ASN A 44 6.35 -19.40 37.24
CA ASN A 44 6.46 -20.39 38.31
C ASN A 44 7.49 -20.00 39.38
N ILE A 45 8.53 -19.26 39.01
CA ILE A 45 9.60 -18.87 39.93
C ILE A 45 9.39 -17.45 40.42
N ILE A 46 9.33 -16.48 39.51
CA ILE A 46 9.21 -15.05 39.88
C ILE A 46 7.83 -14.74 40.42
N ARG A 47 6.76 -15.27 39.81
CA ARG A 47 5.36 -15.02 40.17
C ARG A 47 5.01 -13.51 40.20
N PRO A 48 5.16 -12.81 39.07
CA PRO A 48 4.78 -11.41 38.96
C PRO A 48 3.27 -11.23 39.14
N SER A 49 2.80 -10.00 39.36
CA SER A 49 1.35 -9.74 39.40
C SER A 49 0.70 -9.83 38.02
N CYS A 50 1.47 -9.60 36.96
CA CYS A 50 1.06 -9.70 35.57
C CYS A 50 2.28 -9.96 34.69
N ILE A 51 2.15 -10.79 33.65
CA ILE A 51 3.17 -10.95 32.59
C ILE A 51 2.69 -10.20 31.34
N ARG A 52 3.42 -9.16 30.96
CA ARG A 52 3.15 -8.40 29.74
C ARG A 52 4.03 -8.91 28.59
N VAL A 53 3.40 -9.47 27.57
CA VAL A 53 4.05 -10.01 26.39
C VAL A 53 4.03 -8.95 25.29
N LEU A 54 5.20 -8.43 24.93
CA LEU A 54 5.38 -7.48 23.85
C LEU A 54 5.63 -8.21 22.54
N ILE A 55 4.79 -7.98 21.53
CA ILE A 55 4.82 -8.74 20.27
C ILE A 55 5.21 -7.84 19.11
N ASN A 56 6.23 -8.26 18.37
CA ASN A 56 6.65 -7.67 17.11
C ASN A 56 7.15 -8.77 16.17
N SER A 57 6.24 -9.39 15.43
CA SER A 57 6.49 -10.62 14.69
C SER A 57 5.66 -10.72 13.42
N GLU A 58 6.29 -11.15 12.32
CA GLU A 58 5.60 -11.49 11.07
C GLU A 58 4.85 -12.85 11.11
N GLY A 59 4.92 -13.58 12.22
CA GLY A 59 4.36 -14.92 12.36
C GLY A 59 5.35 -16.01 11.95
N GLY A 60 4.84 -17.16 11.51
CA GLY A 60 5.66 -18.33 11.20
C GLY A 60 4.92 -19.65 11.43
N SER A 61 5.60 -20.63 12.02
CA SER A 61 5.06 -21.99 12.17
C SER A 61 3.82 -22.02 13.08
N VAL A 62 2.70 -22.49 12.53
CA VAL A 62 1.45 -22.71 13.29
C VAL A 62 1.68 -23.71 14.41
N LEU A 63 2.38 -24.81 14.13
CA LEU A 63 2.64 -25.86 15.11
C LEU A 63 3.39 -25.33 16.34
N TYR A 64 4.52 -24.63 16.12
CA TYR A 64 5.31 -24.09 17.22
C TYR A 64 4.61 -22.92 17.92
N GLY A 65 3.96 -22.04 17.16
CA GLY A 65 3.20 -20.93 17.73
C GLY A 65 2.05 -21.38 18.64
N MET A 66 1.44 -22.53 18.36
CA MET A 66 0.38 -23.09 19.21
C MET A 66 0.89 -23.54 20.57
N SER A 67 2.18 -23.90 20.68
CA SER A 67 2.83 -24.17 21.97
C SER A 67 2.91 -22.89 22.82
N THR A 68 3.38 -21.79 22.23
CA THR A 68 3.43 -20.48 22.91
C THR A 68 2.04 -19.94 23.23
N TYR A 69 1.07 -20.07 22.32
CA TYR A 69 -0.33 -19.75 22.60
C TYR A 69 -0.83 -20.48 23.85
N SER A 70 -0.57 -21.79 23.94
CA SER A 70 -1.02 -22.63 25.06
C SER A 70 -0.31 -22.25 26.36
N THR A 71 0.98 -21.91 26.30
CA THR A 71 1.77 -21.45 27.44
C THR A 71 1.15 -20.18 28.04
N ILE A 72 0.88 -19.17 27.21
CA ILE A 72 0.29 -17.89 27.65
C ILE A 72 -1.17 -18.08 28.10
N ALA A 73 -1.97 -18.82 27.34
CA ALA A 73 -3.41 -18.95 27.59
C ALA A 73 -3.74 -19.78 28.84
N ASN A 74 -2.85 -20.70 29.24
CA ASN A 74 -3.01 -21.53 30.43
C ASN A 74 -2.33 -20.93 31.67
N ALA A 75 -1.66 -19.78 31.51
CA ALA A 75 -0.98 -19.11 32.62
C ALA A 75 -1.96 -18.77 33.75
N LYS A 76 -1.54 -19.03 34.98
CA LYS A 76 -2.25 -18.68 36.22
C LYS A 76 -2.06 -17.22 36.59
N VAL A 77 -0.92 -16.66 36.21
CA VAL A 77 -0.65 -15.22 36.33
C VAL A 77 -1.41 -14.47 35.23
N ASP A 78 -1.92 -13.28 35.54
CA ASP A 78 -2.62 -12.46 34.55
C ASP A 78 -1.67 -12.07 33.40
N THR A 79 -2.18 -12.11 32.17
CA THR A 79 -1.39 -11.86 30.97
C THR A 79 -1.94 -10.72 30.12
N GLU A 80 -1.06 -9.84 29.66
CA GLU A 80 -1.38 -8.78 28.71
C GLU A 80 -0.50 -8.93 27.47
N CYS A 81 -1.08 -9.26 26.32
CA CYS A 81 -0.36 -9.28 25.05
C CYS A 81 -0.52 -7.94 24.34
N VAL A 82 0.59 -7.29 24.00
CA VAL A 82 0.63 -5.98 23.36
C VAL A 82 1.28 -6.09 22.00
N ILE A 83 0.60 -5.63 20.95
CA ILE A 83 1.27 -5.42 19.66
C ILE A 83 2.10 -4.14 19.76
N GLU A 84 3.42 -4.31 19.85
CA GLU A 84 4.37 -3.18 19.89
C GLU A 84 4.66 -2.63 18.50
N GLY A 85 4.60 -3.45 17.46
CA GLY A 85 4.82 -3.05 16.07
C GLY A 85 3.86 -3.79 15.15
N VAL A 86 4.17 -5.06 14.87
CA VAL A 86 3.31 -5.94 14.07
C VAL A 86 3.00 -7.25 14.80
N ALA A 87 1.77 -7.75 14.66
CA ALA A 87 1.44 -9.14 14.89
C ALA A 87 0.73 -9.68 13.65
N ALA A 88 1.48 -10.36 12.79
CA ALA A 88 0.96 -10.96 11.56
C ALA A 88 0.87 -12.49 11.69
N SER A 89 -0.11 -13.08 11.00
CA SER A 89 -0.22 -14.54 10.90
C SER A 89 -0.20 -15.22 12.27
N MET A 90 0.65 -16.21 12.51
CA MET A 90 0.71 -16.91 13.79
C MET A 90 0.97 -16.00 15.01
N ALA A 91 1.62 -14.84 14.83
CA ALA A 91 1.82 -13.88 15.91
C ALA A 91 0.50 -13.24 16.37
N SER A 92 -0.48 -13.10 15.48
CA SER A 92 -1.82 -12.61 15.85
C SER A 92 -2.57 -13.62 16.74
N ILE A 93 -2.28 -14.92 16.62
CA ILE A 93 -2.78 -15.93 17.54
C ILE A 93 -2.07 -15.86 18.89
N ILE A 94 -0.74 -15.75 18.92
CA ILE A 94 0.02 -15.56 20.18
C ILE A 94 -0.49 -14.31 20.93
N TRP A 95 -0.78 -13.24 20.20
CA TRP A 95 -1.38 -12.03 20.77
C TRP A 95 -2.79 -12.25 21.34
N ALA A 96 -3.60 -13.10 20.69
CA ALA A 96 -4.92 -13.48 21.16
C ALA A 96 -4.87 -14.36 22.43
N ALA A 97 -3.71 -14.91 22.81
CA ALA A 97 -3.56 -15.79 23.98
C ALA A 97 -3.66 -15.06 25.33
N GLY A 98 -3.23 -13.80 25.39
CA GLY A 98 -3.21 -13.04 26.63
C GLY A 98 -4.61 -12.81 27.19
N LYS A 99 -4.76 -12.70 28.51
CA LYS A 99 -6.03 -12.35 29.15
C LYS A 99 -6.56 -11.01 28.62
N ARG A 100 -5.67 -10.05 28.35
CA ARG A 100 -5.96 -8.82 27.58
C ARG A 100 -5.15 -8.80 26.28
N SER A 101 -5.80 -8.42 25.19
CA SER A 101 -5.19 -8.27 23.87
C SER A 101 -5.20 -6.78 23.51
N LEU A 102 -4.03 -6.16 23.54
CA LEU A 102 -3.82 -4.72 23.44
C LEU A 102 -3.04 -4.36 22.17
N MET A 103 -3.28 -3.16 21.63
CA MET A 103 -2.56 -2.65 20.46
C MET A 103 -2.02 -1.25 20.73
N ARG A 104 -0.79 -0.95 20.32
CA ARG A 104 -0.36 0.45 20.16
C ARG A 104 -1.23 1.14 19.10
N ASP A 105 -1.44 2.43 19.21
CA ASP A 105 -2.22 3.19 18.22
C ASP A 105 -1.60 3.19 16.81
N TYR A 106 -0.30 2.92 16.71
CA TYR A 106 0.44 2.74 15.45
C TYR A 106 0.66 1.26 15.05
N ALA A 107 0.17 0.30 15.83
CA ALA A 107 0.43 -1.12 15.57
C ALA A 107 -0.39 -1.68 14.39
N ILE A 108 0.14 -2.74 13.79
CA ILE A 108 -0.49 -3.46 12.68
C ILE A 108 -0.82 -4.89 13.14
N LEU A 109 -2.08 -5.28 12.94
CA LEU A 109 -2.57 -6.64 13.10
C LEU A 109 -2.86 -7.21 11.71
N MET A 110 -2.35 -8.40 11.39
CA MET A 110 -2.66 -9.07 10.12
C MET A 110 -3.10 -10.51 10.38
N ILE A 111 -4.31 -10.83 9.91
CA ILE A 111 -4.93 -12.14 10.08
C ILE A 111 -5.21 -12.72 8.71
N HIS A 112 -4.75 -13.96 8.47
CA HIS A 112 -4.98 -14.68 7.23
C HIS A 112 -5.09 -16.19 7.49
N ASN A 113 -5.46 -16.95 6.47
CA ASN A 113 -5.50 -18.41 6.53
C ASN A 113 -4.08 -19.00 6.69
N PRO A 114 -3.92 -20.16 7.37
CA PRO A 114 -2.65 -20.87 7.36
C PRO A 114 -2.26 -21.26 5.92
N ILE A 115 -0.96 -21.27 5.63
CA ILE A 115 -0.41 -21.58 4.31
C ILE A 115 0.61 -22.72 4.47
N LEU A 116 0.57 -23.67 3.53
CA LEU A 116 1.65 -24.64 3.36
C LEU A 116 2.63 -24.10 2.29
N PRO A 117 3.95 -24.11 2.54
CA PRO A 117 4.91 -23.91 1.48
C PRO A 117 4.72 -25.02 0.43
N ASP A 118 4.72 -24.65 -0.86
CA ASP A 118 4.69 -25.57 -2.01
C ASP A 118 3.38 -26.34 -2.26
N ASN A 119 2.23 -25.66 -2.15
CA ASN A 119 0.92 -26.27 -2.48
C ASN A 119 0.24 -25.60 -3.69
N ASP A 120 0.97 -25.42 -4.80
CA ASP A 120 0.45 -24.84 -6.05
C ASP A 120 -0.62 -25.75 -6.68
N GLY A 121 -1.87 -25.56 -6.25
CA GLY A 121 -3.07 -26.09 -6.90
C GLY A 121 -3.56 -27.45 -6.41
N GLU A 122 -2.98 -28.04 -5.36
CA GLU A 122 -3.53 -29.26 -4.75
C GLU A 122 -4.60 -28.95 -3.70
N GLU A 123 -5.53 -29.89 -3.49
CA GLU A 123 -6.56 -29.73 -2.46
C GLU A 123 -5.92 -29.53 -1.07
N PRO A 124 -6.52 -28.69 -0.21
CA PRO A 124 -6.02 -28.47 1.15
C PRO A 124 -5.88 -29.80 1.89
N SER A 125 -4.70 -30.07 2.46
CA SER A 125 -4.52 -31.27 3.28
C SER A 125 -5.44 -31.26 4.50
N ASP A 126 -5.81 -32.43 5.01
CA ASP A 126 -6.61 -32.57 6.24
C ASP A 126 -6.02 -31.80 7.43
N MET A 127 -4.68 -31.76 7.50
CA MET A 127 -3.95 -31.00 8.51
C MET A 127 -4.15 -29.50 8.36
N LEU A 128 -4.08 -28.97 7.14
CA LEU A 128 -4.32 -27.55 6.86
C LEU A 128 -5.76 -27.17 7.24
N LEU A 129 -6.74 -27.98 6.84
CA LEU A 129 -8.14 -27.79 7.21
C LEU A 129 -8.35 -27.83 8.72
N ALA A 130 -7.64 -28.71 9.43
CA ALA A 130 -7.68 -28.79 10.89
C ALA A 130 -7.12 -27.51 11.54
N PHE A 131 -5.98 -27.00 11.07
CA PHE A 131 -5.41 -25.74 11.56
C PHE A 131 -6.32 -24.55 11.27
N THR A 132 -6.90 -24.46 10.07
CA THR A 132 -7.87 -23.40 9.75
C THR A 132 -9.04 -23.41 10.73
N ARG A 133 -9.61 -24.59 11.02
CA ARG A 133 -10.73 -24.72 12.00
C ARG A 133 -10.30 -24.37 13.43
N GLN A 134 -9.06 -24.69 13.81
CA GLN A 134 -8.50 -24.36 15.12
C GLN A 134 -8.35 -22.85 15.29
N ILE A 135 -7.70 -22.19 14.32
CA ILE A 135 -7.50 -20.74 14.27
C ILE A 135 -8.86 -20.01 14.27
N GLU A 136 -9.81 -20.45 13.44
CA GLU A 136 -11.17 -19.91 13.41
C GLU A 136 -11.82 -19.98 14.80
N THR A 137 -11.66 -21.12 15.49
CA THR A 137 -12.23 -21.32 16.83
C THR A 137 -11.61 -20.41 17.88
N ILE A 138 -10.29 -20.17 17.82
CA ILE A 138 -9.58 -19.28 18.73
C ILE A 138 -10.14 -17.86 18.59
N TYR A 139 -10.18 -17.30 17.38
CA TYR A 139 -10.69 -15.96 17.16
C TYR A 139 -12.15 -15.80 17.58
N ARG A 140 -12.98 -16.77 17.23
CA ARG A 140 -14.41 -16.76 17.56
C ARG A 140 -14.62 -16.73 19.08
N LYS A 141 -13.91 -17.58 19.82
CA LYS A 141 -14.02 -17.64 21.28
C LYS A 141 -13.41 -16.44 21.96
N ARG A 142 -12.28 -15.94 21.46
CA ARG A 142 -11.54 -14.85 22.08
C ARG A 142 -12.23 -13.51 21.93
N PHE A 143 -12.75 -13.23 20.73
CA PHE A 143 -13.28 -11.91 20.38
C PHE A 143 -14.80 -11.89 20.21
N GLY A 144 -15.49 -13.02 20.38
CA GLY A 144 -16.95 -13.09 20.28
C GLY A 144 -17.49 -12.84 18.87
N LEU A 145 -16.64 -12.93 17.85
CA LEU A 145 -17.01 -12.76 16.45
C LEU A 145 -17.86 -13.95 15.96
N THR A 146 -18.61 -13.78 14.87
CA THR A 146 -19.28 -14.91 14.23
C THR A 146 -18.29 -15.72 13.38
N LYS A 147 -18.62 -16.97 13.09
CA LYS A 147 -17.81 -17.82 12.22
C LYS A 147 -17.62 -17.19 10.83
N GLU A 148 -18.68 -16.64 10.28
CA GLU A 148 -18.70 -16.00 8.96
C GLU A 148 -17.81 -14.76 8.96
N HIS A 149 -17.84 -13.97 10.04
CA HIS A 149 -17.01 -12.79 10.18
C HIS A 149 -15.52 -13.14 10.29
N VAL A 150 -15.18 -14.14 11.10
CA VAL A 150 -13.79 -14.63 11.21
C VAL A 150 -13.27 -15.12 9.87
N ARG A 151 -14.07 -15.88 9.12
CA ARG A 151 -13.69 -16.35 7.77
C ARG A 151 -13.46 -15.19 6.81
N ALA A 152 -14.37 -14.22 6.78
CA ALA A 152 -14.19 -13.03 5.93
C ALA A 152 -12.89 -12.28 6.25
N ILE A 153 -12.50 -12.19 7.53
CA ILE A 153 -11.21 -11.61 7.94
C ILE A 153 -10.04 -12.45 7.43
N MET A 154 -10.08 -13.77 7.66
CA MET A 154 -8.99 -14.69 7.27
C MET A 154 -8.82 -14.80 5.76
N ASP A 155 -9.92 -14.75 5.00
CA ASP A 155 -9.91 -14.80 3.53
C ASP A 155 -9.45 -13.47 2.93
N GLY A 156 -9.84 -12.34 3.54
CA GLY A 156 -9.53 -11.02 3.03
C GLY A 156 -10.35 -10.65 1.80
N GLN A 157 -9.96 -9.54 1.16
CA GLN A 157 -10.57 -9.11 -0.10
C GLN A 157 -10.11 -10.01 -1.26
N ALA A 158 -10.89 -10.06 -2.35
CA ALA A 158 -10.54 -10.85 -3.52
C ALA A 158 -9.11 -10.52 -4.03
N GLY A 159 -8.26 -11.55 -4.14
CA GLY A 159 -6.86 -11.42 -4.54
C GLY A 159 -5.91 -10.92 -3.45
N LYS A 160 -6.35 -10.90 -2.18
CA LYS A 160 -5.51 -10.61 -1.01
C LYS A 160 -5.38 -11.86 -0.14
N ASP A 161 -4.27 -11.96 0.56
CA ASP A 161 -4.01 -13.00 1.55
C ASP A 161 -4.41 -12.45 2.93
N GLY A 162 -5.69 -12.59 3.29
CA GLY A 162 -6.24 -12.11 4.55
C GLY A 162 -6.38 -10.60 4.67
N THR A 163 -6.49 -10.13 5.92
CA THR A 163 -6.83 -8.74 6.24
C THR A 163 -5.83 -8.12 7.21
N CYS A 164 -5.35 -6.92 6.87
CA CYS A 164 -4.57 -6.06 7.75
C CYS A 164 -5.45 -5.01 8.42
N PHE A 165 -5.20 -4.76 9.69
CA PHE A 165 -5.87 -3.76 10.52
C PHE A 165 -4.84 -2.86 11.18
N ASP A 166 -5.03 -1.55 11.05
CA ASP A 166 -4.54 -0.62 12.07
C ASP A 166 -5.38 -0.74 13.35
N ALA A 167 -4.95 -0.11 14.44
CA ALA A 167 -5.65 -0.19 15.72
C ALA A 167 -7.13 0.26 15.66
N GLN A 168 -7.46 1.29 14.86
CA GLN A 168 -8.84 1.76 14.72
C GLN A 168 -9.68 0.82 13.87
N ALA A 169 -9.10 0.25 12.82
CA ALA A 169 -9.72 -0.76 11.99
C ALA A 169 -10.03 -2.03 12.79
N ALA A 170 -9.13 -2.44 13.70
CA ALA A 170 -9.36 -3.58 14.59
C ALA A 170 -10.55 -3.35 15.54
N VAL A 171 -10.74 -2.12 16.04
CA VAL A 171 -11.93 -1.74 16.82
C VAL A 171 -13.20 -1.77 15.97
N LYS A 172 -13.18 -1.19 14.77
CA LYS A 172 -14.33 -1.19 13.86
C LYS A 172 -14.73 -2.60 13.43
N ALA A 173 -13.76 -3.50 13.30
CA ALA A 173 -13.98 -4.91 13.00
C ALA A 173 -14.46 -5.73 14.21
N GLY A 174 -14.57 -5.12 15.40
CA GLY A 174 -15.01 -5.81 16.62
C GLY A 174 -13.98 -6.80 17.18
N ILE A 175 -12.71 -6.72 16.75
CA ILE A 175 -11.64 -7.60 17.24
C ILE A 175 -11.25 -7.20 18.67
N ILE A 176 -11.11 -5.90 18.91
CA ILE A 176 -10.83 -5.35 20.24
C ILE A 176 -11.75 -4.19 20.56
N PRO A 177 -12.02 -3.93 21.85
CA PRO A 177 -12.72 -2.72 22.25
C PRO A 177 -11.75 -1.51 22.25
N SER A 178 -12.30 -0.30 22.22
CA SER A 178 -11.50 0.94 22.03
C SER A 178 -10.49 1.22 23.16
N GLU A 179 -10.79 0.78 24.38
CA GLU A 179 -9.96 0.88 25.57
C GLU A 179 -8.72 -0.02 25.53
N ASN A 180 -8.68 -0.99 24.60
CA ASN A 180 -7.51 -1.83 24.38
C ASN A 180 -6.49 -1.18 23.44
N ILE A 181 -6.76 0.03 22.93
CA ILE A 181 -5.78 0.84 22.22
C ILE A 181 -4.94 1.63 23.23
N ILE A 182 -3.65 1.34 23.25
CA ILE A 182 -2.65 2.11 24.00
C ILE A 182 -2.19 3.28 23.12
N ARG A 183 -2.65 4.48 23.47
CA ARG A 183 -2.31 5.70 22.72
C ARG A 183 -0.91 6.20 23.07
N THR A 184 -0.18 6.62 22.04
CA THR A 184 1.05 7.38 22.19
C THR A 184 0.69 8.74 22.80
N SER A 185 1.41 9.17 23.84
CA SER A 185 1.02 10.39 24.56
C SER A 185 1.19 11.63 23.66
N LYS A 186 0.19 12.53 23.65
CA LYS A 186 0.26 13.79 22.89
C LYS A 186 1.40 14.71 23.34
N GLN A 187 1.94 14.50 24.55
CA GLN A 187 3.12 15.20 25.05
C GLN A 187 4.39 14.61 24.45
N LEU A 188 4.49 13.29 24.36
CA LEU A 188 5.59 12.62 23.69
C LEU A 188 5.62 12.96 22.19
N CYS A 189 4.49 12.88 21.49
CA CYS A 189 4.44 13.26 20.06
C CYS A 189 4.89 14.71 19.82
N ARG A 190 4.52 15.65 20.71
CA ARG A 190 4.97 17.04 20.63
C ARG A 190 6.46 17.19 20.93
N LYS A 191 6.93 16.56 22.01
CA LYS A 191 8.36 16.55 22.38
C LYS A 191 9.23 16.02 21.24
N VAL A 192 8.82 14.92 20.62
CA VAL A 192 9.51 14.31 19.47
C VAL A 192 9.44 15.22 18.24
N HIS A 193 8.29 15.82 17.96
CA HIS A 193 8.15 16.76 16.84
C HIS A 193 9.04 18.00 17.00
N ASP A 194 9.06 18.59 18.19
CA ASP A 194 9.87 19.76 18.53
C ASP A 194 11.37 19.43 18.50
N GLU A 195 11.77 18.22 18.94
CA GLU A 195 13.15 17.74 18.85
C GLU A 195 13.56 17.42 17.40
N ILE A 196 12.70 16.85 16.55
CA ILE A 196 13.01 16.57 15.13
C ILE A 196 13.16 17.85 14.32
N ALA A 197 12.37 18.88 14.61
CA ALA A 197 12.40 20.14 13.86
C ALA A 197 13.76 20.86 13.93
N GLY A 198 14.63 20.49 14.89
CA GLY A 198 15.99 21.03 15.04
C GLY A 198 17.13 20.12 14.59
N LEU A 199 16.86 18.90 14.10
CA LEU A 199 17.89 17.89 13.84
C LEU A 199 18.15 17.72 12.34
N ALA A 200 19.38 18.00 11.90
CA ALA A 200 19.83 17.85 10.51
C ALA A 200 20.80 16.66 10.31
N ASP A 201 21.15 15.93 11.37
CA ASP A 201 22.17 14.87 11.37
C ASP A 201 21.55 13.51 11.76
N THR A 202 21.88 12.48 10.98
CA THR A 202 21.47 11.08 11.17
C THR A 202 21.86 10.50 12.53
N ALA A 203 23.00 10.91 13.11
CA ALA A 203 23.42 10.44 14.44
C ALA A 203 22.49 10.97 15.55
N ALA A 204 22.07 12.23 15.43
CA ALA A 204 21.16 12.87 16.38
C ALA A 204 19.71 12.35 16.25
N ILE A 205 19.33 11.90 15.05
CA ILE A 205 18.05 11.20 14.81
C ILE A 205 18.06 9.83 15.51
N GLN A 206 19.18 9.12 15.49
CA GLN A 206 19.35 7.82 16.14
C GLN A 206 19.32 7.94 17.68
N GLU A 207 19.99 8.97 18.21
CA GLU A 207 19.95 9.32 19.65
C GLU A 207 18.53 9.73 20.09
N LEU A 208 17.84 10.53 19.27
CA LEU A 208 16.45 10.89 19.49
C LEU A 208 15.56 9.64 19.53
N MET A 209 15.68 8.72 18.56
CA MET A 209 14.91 7.48 18.53
C MET A 209 15.06 6.65 19.82
N GLY A 210 16.27 6.62 20.39
CA GLY A 210 16.53 6.03 21.72
C GLY A 210 15.70 6.70 22.82
N ARG A 211 15.76 8.03 22.92
CA ARG A 211 15.01 8.81 23.95
C ARG A 211 13.49 8.74 23.76
N VAL A 212 12.99 8.67 22.52
CA VAL A 212 11.57 8.49 22.22
C VAL A 212 11.08 7.13 22.74
N SER A 213 11.87 6.08 22.52
CA SER A 213 11.59 4.73 23.02
C SER A 213 11.50 4.70 24.55
N GLU A 214 12.36 5.44 25.25
CA GLU A 214 12.31 5.59 26.70
C GLU A 214 11.07 6.33 27.20
N GLY A 215 10.62 7.36 26.47
CA GLY A 215 9.46 8.19 26.79
C GLY A 215 8.11 7.60 26.36
N ASN A 216 8.10 6.57 25.50
CA ASN A 216 6.88 5.88 25.04
C ASN A 216 6.44 4.74 25.96
N LYS A 217 6.93 4.70 27.20
CA LYS A 217 6.51 3.71 28.18
C LYS A 217 5.10 4.06 28.67
N PRO A 218 4.10 3.21 28.42
CA PRO A 218 2.74 3.43 28.91
C PRO A 218 2.62 3.17 30.42
N PHE A 219 3.70 2.73 31.06
CA PHE A 219 3.73 2.23 32.43
C PHE A 219 4.94 2.87 33.12
N GLU A 220 4.69 3.66 34.16
CA GLU A 220 5.73 4.20 35.03
C GLU A 220 6.50 3.03 35.68
N ASP A 221 7.80 3.24 35.92
CA ASP A 221 8.76 2.33 36.59
C ASP A 221 9.37 1.15 35.83
N ILE A 222 9.66 1.28 34.53
CA ILE A 222 10.57 0.32 33.86
C ILE A 222 11.70 1.08 33.17
N PHE A 223 12.89 1.14 33.77
CA PHE A 223 14.08 1.68 33.10
C PHE A 223 14.62 0.65 32.09
N PRO A 224 15.00 1.05 30.86
CA PRO A 224 15.57 0.14 29.89
C PRO A 224 17.10 0.17 30.01
N THR A 225 17.70 -0.87 30.56
CA THR A 225 19.16 -0.98 30.59
C THR A 225 19.63 -1.66 29.30
N LEU A 226 19.72 -0.89 28.23
CA LEU A 226 20.59 -1.22 27.10
C LEU A 226 21.50 -0.02 26.87
N THR A 227 22.59 0.04 27.64
CA THR A 227 23.78 0.75 27.18
C THR A 227 24.45 -0.15 26.14
N GLU A 228 24.51 0.30 24.89
CA GLU A 228 25.51 -0.18 23.94
C GLU A 228 26.89 0.10 24.56
N THR A 229 27.50 -0.91 25.16
CA THR A 229 28.95 -0.92 25.35
C THR A 229 29.57 -1.66 24.19
N GLU A 230 30.19 -0.89 23.29
CA GLU A 230 31.35 -1.37 22.56
C GLU A 230 32.33 -1.97 23.58
N ASN A 231 32.45 -3.30 23.59
CA ASN A 231 33.53 -3.96 24.32
C ASN A 231 34.17 -4.99 23.40
N ASP A 232 35.39 -4.63 22.97
CA ASP A 232 36.41 -5.53 22.45
C ASP A 232 36.62 -6.69 23.42
N MET A 233 36.02 -7.85 23.15
CA MET A 233 36.41 -9.12 23.77
C MET A 233 37.41 -9.85 22.88
N ALA A 234 38.59 -9.26 22.78
CA ALA A 234 39.77 -9.88 22.19
C ALA A 234 40.84 -10.16 23.25
N ASN A 235 40.50 -10.54 24.50
CA ASN A 235 41.54 -11.02 25.42
C ASN A 235 41.09 -11.75 26.70
N GLU A 236 40.17 -12.71 26.65
CA GLU A 236 39.87 -13.52 27.86
C GLU A 236 39.80 -15.03 27.65
N ASN A 237 40.42 -15.54 26.58
CA ASN A 237 40.37 -16.96 26.25
C ASN A 237 41.51 -17.81 26.87
N LYS A 238 41.97 -17.50 28.09
CA LYS A 238 43.11 -18.24 28.70
C LYS A 238 42.95 -18.76 30.13
N THR A 239 41.78 -18.67 30.76
CA THR A 239 41.63 -19.14 32.16
C THR A 239 40.38 -19.95 32.50
N GLN A 240 39.59 -20.41 31.52
CA GLN A 240 38.42 -21.27 31.78
C GLN A 240 38.74 -22.78 31.90
N GLY A 241 39.97 -23.14 32.31
CA GLY A 241 40.36 -24.54 32.52
C GLY A 241 39.99 -25.12 33.89
N PHE A 242 39.70 -24.26 34.88
CA PHE A 242 39.60 -24.68 36.29
C PHE A 242 38.17 -24.83 36.84
N GLU A 243 37.18 -24.17 36.24
CA GLU A 243 35.80 -24.18 36.77
C GLU A 243 34.94 -25.32 36.21
N TYR A 244 35.18 -25.76 34.97
CA TYR A 244 34.39 -26.81 34.32
C TYR A 244 34.57 -28.20 34.94
N GLY A 245 35.77 -28.53 35.43
CA GLY A 245 36.03 -29.79 36.12
C GLY A 245 35.27 -29.89 37.45
N ALA A 246 35.11 -28.77 38.15
CA ALA A 246 34.31 -28.68 39.36
C ALA A 246 32.82 -28.85 39.06
N ILE A 247 32.32 -28.19 38.01
CA ILE A 247 30.91 -28.25 37.59
C ILE A 247 30.53 -29.65 37.09
N ALA A 248 31.37 -30.29 36.26
CA ALA A 248 31.15 -31.65 35.77
C ALA A 248 31.16 -32.69 36.91
N ALA A 249 32.05 -32.52 37.91
CA ALA A 249 32.11 -33.37 39.09
C ALA A 249 30.86 -33.21 39.99
N SER A 250 30.35 -31.99 40.16
CA SER A 250 29.10 -31.74 40.90
C SER A 250 27.84 -32.26 40.19
N LEU A 251 27.88 -32.41 38.87
CA LEU A 251 26.80 -32.96 38.05
C LEU A 251 26.90 -34.49 37.84
N GLY A 252 27.96 -35.14 38.37
CA GLY A 252 28.15 -36.59 38.29
C GLY A 252 28.45 -37.12 36.88
N MET A 253 28.95 -36.27 35.99
CA MET A 253 29.22 -36.62 34.59
C MET A 253 30.46 -37.53 34.46
N LYS A 254 30.42 -38.49 33.54
CA LYS A 254 31.58 -39.36 33.26
C LYS A 254 32.57 -38.67 32.32
N ASP A 255 33.86 -38.98 32.43
CA ASP A 255 34.94 -38.32 31.65
C ASP A 255 34.72 -38.28 30.13
N GLY A 256 34.03 -39.28 29.56
CA GLY A 256 33.67 -39.30 28.13
C GLY A 256 32.61 -38.27 27.74
N GLU A 257 31.62 -38.03 28.61
CA GLU A 257 30.52 -37.08 28.37
C GLU A 257 31.02 -35.63 28.47
N VAL A 258 31.98 -35.38 29.36
CA VAL A 258 32.63 -34.07 29.49
C VAL A 258 33.38 -33.71 28.19
N LYS A 259 34.05 -34.68 27.57
CA LYS A 259 34.77 -34.47 26.31
C LYS A 259 33.84 -34.12 25.15
N ASP A 260 32.68 -34.78 25.06
CA ASP A 260 31.69 -34.52 24.00
C ASP A 260 31.01 -33.16 24.17
N VAL A 261 30.73 -32.75 25.42
CA VAL A 261 30.20 -31.41 25.71
C VAL A 261 31.23 -30.33 25.36
N MET A 262 32.51 -30.53 25.65
CA MET A 262 33.56 -29.58 25.30
C MET A 262 33.76 -29.45 23.78
N ALA A 263 33.61 -30.55 23.03
CA ALA A 263 33.63 -30.51 21.58
C ALA A 263 32.47 -29.66 21.02
N ARG A 264 31.24 -29.86 21.54
CA ARG A 264 30.05 -29.09 21.14
C ARG A 264 30.16 -27.61 21.50
N ILE A 265 30.67 -27.27 22.68
CA ILE A 265 30.90 -25.88 23.09
C ILE A 265 31.92 -25.22 22.16
N SER A 266 32.99 -25.92 21.80
CA SER A 266 33.98 -25.42 20.86
C SER A 266 33.41 -25.19 19.46
N GLU A 267 32.53 -26.08 18.99
CA GLU A 267 31.80 -25.92 17.72
C GLU A 267 30.85 -24.71 17.76
N LEU A 268 30.12 -24.53 18.87
CA LEU A 268 29.23 -23.39 19.09
C LEU A 268 30.00 -22.06 19.15
N ALA A 269 31.11 -22.01 19.88
CA ALA A 269 31.98 -20.84 19.93
C ALA A 269 32.56 -20.49 18.54
N ALA A 270 32.84 -21.51 17.71
CA ALA A 270 33.28 -21.30 16.33
C ALA A 270 32.18 -20.82 15.37
N MET A 271 30.89 -20.93 15.75
CA MET A 271 29.77 -20.41 14.96
C MET A 271 29.48 -18.94 15.22
N GLU A 272 29.81 -18.41 16.39
CA GLU A 272 29.58 -17.01 16.77
C GLU A 272 30.17 -15.98 15.76
N PRO A 273 31.43 -16.09 15.30
CA PRO A 273 31.95 -15.17 14.29
C PRO A 273 31.25 -15.29 12.93
N LYS A 274 30.83 -16.50 12.54
CA LYS A 274 30.08 -16.73 11.29
C LYS A 274 28.69 -16.11 11.35
N TYR A 275 28.04 -16.18 12.52
CA TYR A 275 26.75 -15.52 12.75
C TYR A 275 26.87 -14.00 12.61
N LYS A 276 27.91 -13.38 13.20
CA LYS A 276 28.19 -11.94 13.07
C LYS A 276 28.43 -11.52 11.62
N GLU A 277 29.16 -12.32 10.83
CA GLU A 277 29.34 -12.07 9.39
C GLU A 277 28.02 -12.13 8.62
N VAL A 278 27.18 -13.14 8.88
CA VAL A 278 25.87 -13.28 8.23
C VAL A 278 24.94 -12.13 8.61
N GLN A 279 24.94 -11.71 9.87
CA GLN A 279 24.13 -10.58 10.35
C GLN A 279 24.56 -9.26 9.70
N LYS A 280 25.87 -9.05 9.52
CA LYS A 280 26.40 -7.90 8.78
C LYS A 280 25.98 -7.94 7.30
N ALA A 281 26.12 -9.09 6.64
CA ALA A 281 25.70 -9.26 5.25
C ALA A 281 24.19 -9.02 5.05
N LEU A 282 23.36 -9.41 6.04
CA LEU A 282 21.93 -9.14 6.04
C LEU A 282 21.63 -7.64 6.14
N SER A 283 22.29 -6.92 7.06
CA SER A 283 22.17 -5.47 7.21
C SER A 283 22.58 -4.72 5.93
N ASP A 284 23.69 -5.13 5.32
CA ASP A 284 24.16 -4.56 4.06
C ASP A 284 23.15 -4.80 2.93
N ALA A 285 22.59 -6.02 2.84
CA ALA A 285 21.57 -6.36 1.87
C ALA A 285 20.27 -5.54 2.07
N GLN A 286 19.83 -5.34 3.32
CA GLN A 286 18.67 -4.50 3.64
C GLN A 286 18.88 -3.05 3.20
N THR A 287 20.09 -2.52 3.39
CA THR A 287 20.46 -1.17 2.93
C THR A 287 20.38 -1.06 1.40
N VAL A 288 20.87 -2.08 0.68
CA VAL A 288 20.77 -2.13 -0.79
C VAL A 288 19.31 -2.21 -1.25
N ILE A 289 18.47 -3.01 -0.58
CA ILE A 289 17.04 -3.13 -0.90
C ILE A 289 16.34 -1.78 -0.72
N ALA A 290 16.56 -1.09 0.40
CA ALA A 290 15.99 0.23 0.64
C ALA A 290 16.38 1.25 -0.46
N GLY A 291 17.64 1.21 -0.91
CA GLY A 291 18.10 2.02 -2.04
C GLY A 291 17.41 1.69 -3.36
N LYS A 292 17.19 0.39 -3.65
CA LYS A 292 16.46 -0.06 -4.84
C LYS A 292 14.98 0.32 -4.79
N ASP A 293 14.34 0.24 -3.63
CA ASP A 293 12.94 0.65 -3.46
C ASP A 293 12.76 2.16 -3.71
N ALA A 294 13.71 2.98 -3.24
CA ALA A 294 13.71 4.40 -3.55
C ALA A 294 13.85 4.66 -5.06
N ALA A 295 14.74 3.92 -5.75
CA ALA A 295 14.90 4.01 -7.20
C ALA A 295 13.62 3.59 -7.95
N ILE A 296 12.95 2.52 -7.51
CA ILE A 296 11.68 2.06 -8.09
C ILE A 296 10.60 3.13 -7.95
N ARG A 297 10.47 3.75 -6.77
CA ARG A 297 9.48 4.83 -6.56
C ARG A 297 9.74 6.02 -7.47
N ASN A 298 11.00 6.40 -7.67
CA ASN A 298 11.37 7.46 -8.60
C ASN A 298 11.02 7.11 -10.05
N LEU A 299 11.34 5.89 -10.50
CA LEU A 299 10.98 5.42 -11.84
C LEU A 299 9.46 5.36 -12.05
N GLN A 300 8.68 4.96 -11.04
CA GLN A 300 7.22 4.97 -11.10
C GLN A 300 6.66 6.40 -11.24
N LYS A 301 7.25 7.36 -10.52
CA LYS A 301 6.89 8.78 -10.64
C LYS A 301 7.22 9.33 -12.03
N ASP A 302 8.40 9.01 -12.56
CA ASP A 302 8.82 9.44 -13.90
C ASP A 302 7.94 8.80 -14.98
N LEU A 303 7.60 7.52 -14.85
CA LEU A 303 6.66 6.82 -15.73
C LEU A 303 5.29 7.50 -15.73
N SER A 304 4.73 7.78 -14.54
CA SER A 304 3.47 8.52 -14.40
C SER A 304 3.54 9.88 -15.10
N ALA A 305 4.63 10.62 -14.92
CA ALA A 305 4.82 11.93 -15.55
C ALA A 305 4.95 11.81 -17.08
N ALA A 306 5.66 10.81 -17.59
CA ALA A 306 5.80 10.54 -19.00
C ALA A 306 4.47 10.15 -19.65
N THR A 307 3.69 9.26 -19.01
CA THR A 307 2.36 8.86 -19.48
C THR A 307 1.40 10.05 -19.54
N ALA A 308 1.42 10.93 -18.53
CA ALA A 308 0.59 12.14 -18.55
C ALA A 308 0.96 13.09 -19.70
N ARG A 309 2.26 13.25 -19.97
CA ARG A 309 2.75 14.05 -21.12
C ARG A 309 2.33 13.42 -22.45
N LEU A 310 2.48 12.11 -22.61
CA LEU A 310 2.08 11.40 -23.83
C LEU A 310 0.59 11.59 -24.12
N SER A 311 -0.27 11.38 -23.11
CA SER A 311 -1.72 11.61 -23.25
C SER A 311 -2.05 13.06 -23.66
N THR A 312 -1.29 14.04 -23.14
CA THR A 312 -1.45 15.45 -23.55
C THR A 312 -1.05 15.67 -25.01
N TYR A 313 0.03 15.05 -25.47
CA TYR A 313 0.46 15.13 -26.87
C TYR A 313 -0.51 14.45 -27.82
N GLU A 314 -0.99 13.25 -27.48
CA GLU A 314 -1.99 12.52 -28.27
C GLU A 314 -3.29 13.32 -28.41
N GLN A 315 -3.73 13.96 -27.33
CA GLN A 315 -4.90 14.83 -27.37
C GLN A 315 -4.67 16.05 -28.27
N LYS A 316 -3.51 16.72 -28.15
CA LYS A 316 -3.16 17.85 -29.01
C LYS A 316 -3.08 17.45 -30.49
N GLU A 317 -2.48 16.31 -30.81
CA GLU A 317 -2.40 15.79 -32.18
C GLU A 317 -3.79 15.50 -32.73
N LYS A 318 -4.68 14.90 -31.92
CA LYS A 318 -6.07 14.66 -32.30
C LYS A 318 -6.83 15.96 -32.54
N ASP A 319 -6.66 16.95 -31.67
CA ASP A 319 -7.31 18.27 -31.80
C ASP A 319 -6.81 19.01 -33.05
N GLU A 320 -5.50 19.00 -33.31
CA GLU A 320 -4.89 19.59 -34.52
C GLU A 320 -5.38 18.87 -35.79
N ARG A 321 -5.44 17.55 -35.78
CA ARG A 321 -5.96 16.76 -36.92
C ARG A 321 -7.43 17.09 -37.19
N THR A 322 -8.24 17.19 -36.14
CA THR A 322 -9.67 17.55 -36.25
C THR A 322 -9.81 18.94 -36.85
N SER A 323 -9.07 19.92 -36.30
CA SER A 323 -9.08 21.30 -36.81
C SER A 323 -8.62 21.39 -38.27
N ARG A 324 -7.61 20.60 -38.67
CA ARG A 324 -7.13 20.54 -40.06
C ARG A 324 -8.18 19.96 -41.01
N ILE A 325 -8.88 18.90 -40.59
CA ILE A 325 -9.99 18.31 -41.36
C ILE A 325 -11.13 19.32 -41.51
N GLU A 326 -11.55 19.96 -40.42
CA GLU A 326 -12.61 20.96 -40.46
C GLU A 326 -12.26 22.13 -41.39
N THR A 327 -11.02 22.61 -41.31
CA THR A 327 -10.53 23.71 -42.16
C THR A 327 -10.54 23.30 -43.63
N LEU A 328 -10.07 22.10 -43.97
CA LEU A 328 -10.06 21.59 -45.33
C LEU A 328 -11.48 21.54 -45.93
N VAL A 329 -12.44 21.01 -45.17
CA VAL A 329 -13.83 20.86 -45.63
C VAL A 329 -14.54 22.22 -45.71
N GLU A 330 -14.37 23.10 -44.72
CA GLU A 330 -14.96 24.45 -44.75
C GLU A 330 -14.40 25.30 -45.89
N ASN A 331 -13.11 25.20 -46.20
CA ASN A 331 -12.52 25.86 -47.37
C ASN A 331 -13.16 25.35 -48.67
N ALA A 332 -13.33 24.03 -48.83
CA ALA A 332 -13.97 23.47 -50.02
C ALA A 332 -15.44 23.89 -50.18
N ILE A 333 -16.16 24.07 -49.07
CA ILE A 333 -17.53 24.64 -49.09
C ILE A 333 -17.48 26.11 -49.50
N GLY A 334 -16.59 26.91 -48.91
CA GLY A 334 -16.43 28.33 -49.23
C GLY A 334 -16.02 28.59 -50.68
N GLU A 335 -15.21 27.70 -51.26
CA GLU A 335 -14.82 27.72 -52.67
C GLU A 335 -15.90 27.20 -53.62
N GLY A 336 -17.04 26.72 -53.09
CA GLY A 336 -18.15 26.22 -53.91
C GLY A 336 -17.87 24.88 -54.59
N LYS A 337 -16.90 24.10 -54.10
CA LYS A 337 -16.57 22.77 -54.61
C LYS A 337 -17.54 21.71 -54.10
N ILE A 338 -18.02 21.86 -52.87
CA ILE A 338 -18.97 20.94 -52.24
C ILE A 338 -20.13 21.71 -51.56
N ASP A 339 -21.30 21.08 -51.50
CA ASP A 339 -22.48 21.63 -50.82
C ASP A 339 -22.35 21.48 -49.30
N ARG A 340 -22.88 22.43 -48.52
CA ARG A 340 -22.76 22.43 -47.05
C ARG A 340 -23.39 21.19 -46.39
N GLU A 341 -24.41 20.62 -47.03
CA GLU A 341 -25.09 19.39 -46.59
C GLU A 341 -24.16 18.17 -46.64
N ALA A 342 -23.14 18.18 -47.50
CA ALA A 342 -22.17 17.10 -47.63
C ALA A 342 -21.03 17.17 -46.59
N LYS A 343 -20.98 18.22 -45.75
CA LYS A 343 -19.89 18.45 -44.78
C LYS A 343 -19.59 17.22 -43.93
N ALA A 344 -20.62 16.60 -43.35
CA ALA A 344 -20.45 15.49 -42.42
C ALA A 344 -19.76 14.28 -43.07
N GLN A 345 -20.15 13.94 -44.31
CA GLN A 345 -19.57 12.82 -45.06
C GLN A 345 -18.10 13.08 -45.43
N TRP A 346 -17.77 14.33 -45.77
CA TRP A 346 -16.40 14.72 -46.08
C TRP A 346 -15.48 14.76 -44.86
N VAL A 347 -16.00 15.17 -43.70
CA VAL A 347 -15.27 15.08 -42.42
C VAL A 347 -14.96 13.61 -42.10
N GLU A 348 -15.95 12.72 -42.16
CA GLU A 348 -15.77 11.29 -41.90
C GLU A 348 -14.74 10.66 -42.85
N MET A 349 -14.80 10.99 -44.15
CA MET A 349 -13.83 10.50 -45.13
C MET A 349 -12.41 11.02 -44.87
N ALA A 350 -12.26 12.28 -44.46
CA ALA A 350 -10.97 12.87 -44.12
C ALA A 350 -10.41 12.36 -42.78
N GLU A 351 -11.28 11.95 -41.85
CA GLU A 351 -10.88 11.21 -40.65
C GLU A 351 -10.30 9.84 -41.01
N ALA A 352 -10.92 9.12 -41.95
CA ALA A 352 -10.43 7.81 -42.40
C ALA A 352 -9.15 7.91 -43.24
N ASN A 353 -9.07 8.87 -44.17
CA ASN A 353 -7.89 9.10 -45.00
C ASN A 353 -7.79 10.56 -45.46
N PHE A 354 -7.00 11.34 -44.71
CA PHE A 354 -6.83 12.77 -44.94
C PHE A 354 -6.27 13.09 -46.34
N GLU A 355 -5.21 12.40 -46.77
CA GLU A 355 -4.57 12.68 -48.07
C GLU A 355 -5.52 12.40 -49.24
N LEU A 356 -6.29 11.32 -49.17
CA LEU A 356 -7.25 10.99 -50.21
C LEU A 356 -8.37 12.03 -50.26
N ALA A 357 -8.90 12.43 -49.11
CA ALA A 357 -9.91 13.47 -49.04
C ALA A 357 -9.39 14.81 -49.60
N GLU A 358 -8.17 15.22 -49.23
CA GLU A 358 -7.52 16.43 -49.73
C GLU A 358 -7.34 16.40 -51.26
N LYS A 359 -6.78 15.32 -51.81
CA LYS A 359 -6.61 15.15 -53.26
C LYS A 359 -7.94 15.12 -54.00
N THR A 360 -8.97 14.51 -53.42
CA THR A 360 -10.28 14.41 -54.04
C THR A 360 -11.00 15.76 -54.01
N LEU A 361 -10.96 16.49 -52.90
CA LEU A 361 -11.49 17.86 -52.84
C LEU A 361 -10.77 18.80 -53.80
N ALA A 362 -9.44 18.65 -53.95
CA ALA A 362 -8.65 19.47 -54.87
C ALA A 362 -9.00 19.22 -56.35
N SER A 363 -9.50 18.03 -56.72
CA SER A 363 -9.87 17.71 -58.10
C SER A 363 -11.29 18.12 -58.48
N ILE A 364 -12.11 18.51 -57.50
CA ILE A 364 -13.47 19.00 -57.75
C ILE A 364 -13.39 20.46 -58.22
N PRO A 365 -13.89 20.79 -59.43
CA PRO A 365 -13.96 22.17 -59.89
C PRO A 365 -14.99 22.94 -59.05
N ALA A 366 -14.72 24.22 -58.79
CA ALA A 366 -15.70 25.10 -58.17
C ALA A 366 -16.96 25.16 -59.06
N ARG A 367 -18.15 25.04 -58.46
CA ARG A 367 -19.38 25.24 -59.23
C ARG A 367 -19.43 26.68 -59.72
N GLU A 368 -19.60 26.85 -61.02
CA GLU A 368 -20.03 28.13 -61.57
C GLU A 368 -21.39 28.45 -60.95
N ILE A 369 -21.49 29.59 -60.26
CA ILE A 369 -22.79 30.11 -59.83
C ILE A 369 -23.44 30.72 -61.08
N ILE A 370 -23.94 29.87 -61.97
CA ILE A 370 -24.66 30.26 -63.19
C ILE A 370 -25.81 31.22 -62.83
N SER A 371 -26.35 31.11 -61.62
CA SER A 371 -27.38 32.00 -61.07
C SER A 371 -26.97 33.48 -61.04
N LYS A 372 -25.69 33.82 -60.84
CA LYS A 372 -25.22 35.23 -60.85
C LYS A 372 -25.03 35.76 -62.26
N GLU A 373 -24.66 34.92 -63.23
CA GLU A 373 -24.58 35.32 -64.64
C GLU A 373 -25.97 35.43 -65.27
N ILE A 374 -26.88 34.50 -64.97
CA ILE A 374 -28.29 34.53 -65.41
C ILE A 374 -29.04 35.73 -64.80
N ALA A 375 -28.73 36.12 -63.56
CA ALA A 375 -29.33 37.30 -62.92
C ALA A 375 -28.83 38.64 -63.51
N ASN A 376 -27.64 38.64 -64.12
CA ASN A 376 -27.03 39.82 -64.74
C ASN A 376 -27.15 39.82 -66.27
N ASP A 377 -27.82 38.82 -66.87
CA ASP A 377 -28.12 38.79 -68.29
C ASP A 377 -29.11 39.91 -68.64
N PRO A 378 -28.73 40.88 -69.50
CA PRO A 378 -29.59 41.99 -69.90
C PRO A 378 -30.94 41.54 -70.47
N ALA A 379 -30.97 40.40 -71.19
CA ALA A 379 -32.20 39.88 -71.78
C ALA A 379 -33.17 39.38 -70.70
N ASN A 380 -32.63 38.80 -69.62
CA ASN A 380 -33.41 38.25 -68.53
C ASN A 380 -33.92 39.35 -67.59
N ILE A 381 -33.10 40.39 -67.35
CA ILE A 381 -33.51 41.61 -66.64
C ILE A 381 -34.63 42.32 -67.42
N GLN A 382 -34.50 42.44 -68.74
CA GLN A 382 -35.50 43.07 -69.59
C GLN A 382 -36.80 42.26 -69.67
N ALA A 383 -36.72 40.94 -69.78
CA ALA A 383 -37.89 40.06 -69.78
C ALA A 383 -38.68 40.13 -68.45
N VAL A 384 -37.99 40.22 -67.31
CA VAL A 384 -38.64 40.41 -66.00
C VAL A 384 -39.25 41.81 -65.87
N ALA A 385 -38.58 42.85 -66.38
CA ALA A 385 -39.11 44.21 -66.41
C ALA A 385 -40.37 44.34 -67.29
N GLU A 386 -40.43 43.64 -68.42
CA GLU A 386 -41.61 43.59 -69.29
C GLU A 386 -42.74 42.75 -68.68
N ALA A 387 -42.42 41.63 -68.03
CA ALA A 387 -43.42 40.78 -67.37
C ALA A 387 -44.02 41.38 -66.08
N THR A 388 -43.35 42.36 -65.47
CA THR A 388 -43.81 43.05 -64.25
C THR A 388 -44.55 44.36 -64.53
N LYS A 389 -44.65 44.79 -65.80
CA LYS A 389 -45.51 45.92 -66.17
C LYS A 389 -46.97 45.58 -65.89
N THR A 390 -47.64 46.44 -65.13
CA THR A 390 -49.07 46.30 -64.87
C THR A 390 -49.89 46.58 -66.13
N ALA A 391 -51.08 45.99 -66.24
CA ALA A 391 -51.97 46.21 -67.38
C ALA A 391 -52.25 47.70 -67.63
N GLU A 392 -52.30 48.52 -66.58
CA GLU A 392 -52.47 49.96 -66.66
C GLU A 392 -51.26 50.69 -67.27
N GLN A 393 -50.03 50.25 -66.96
CA GLN A 393 -48.81 50.80 -67.56
C GLN A 393 -48.68 50.42 -69.04
N MET A 394 -49.01 49.17 -69.39
CA MET A 394 -49.04 48.73 -70.79
C MET A 394 -50.12 49.47 -71.59
N MET A 395 -51.26 49.75 -70.98
CA MET A 395 -52.35 50.50 -71.59
C MET A 395 -51.99 51.98 -71.73
N ALA A 396 -51.28 52.57 -70.76
CA ALA A 396 -50.77 53.94 -70.83
C ALA A 396 -49.71 54.13 -71.92
N GLU A 397 -48.77 53.18 -72.09
CA GLU A 397 -47.81 53.18 -73.21
C GLU A 397 -48.52 53.12 -74.56
N LYS A 398 -49.49 52.20 -74.73
CA LYS A 398 -50.26 52.11 -75.97
C LYS A 398 -51.12 53.34 -76.25
N VAL A 399 -51.70 53.94 -75.21
CA VAL A 399 -52.45 55.19 -75.35
C VAL A 399 -51.49 56.32 -75.77
N ALA A 400 -50.32 56.44 -75.14
CA ALA A 400 -49.32 57.43 -75.52
C ALA A 400 -48.80 57.24 -76.97
N GLU A 401 -48.66 56.01 -77.45
CA GLU A 401 -48.32 55.70 -78.85
C GLU A 401 -49.39 56.17 -79.84
N VAL A 402 -50.67 56.06 -79.48
CA VAL A 402 -51.79 56.33 -80.40
C VAL A 402 -52.23 57.79 -80.38
N VAL A 403 -52.22 58.45 -79.22
CA VAL A 403 -52.71 59.84 -79.07
C VAL A 403 -51.62 60.87 -78.70
N GLY A 404 -50.37 60.43 -78.56
CA GLY A 404 -49.23 61.26 -78.17
C GLY A 404 -49.13 61.45 -76.66
N ALA A 405 -47.89 61.58 -76.15
CA ALA A 405 -47.60 61.64 -74.70
C ALA A 405 -48.26 62.82 -73.96
N ASP A 406 -48.67 63.87 -74.67
CA ASP A 406 -49.26 65.09 -74.11
C ASP A 406 -50.81 65.10 -74.10
N PHE A 407 -51.45 63.99 -74.46
CA PHE A 407 -52.91 63.90 -74.51
C PHE A 407 -53.53 63.97 -73.11
N LYS A 408 -54.43 64.94 -72.89
CA LYS A 408 -55.22 65.08 -71.65
C LYS A 408 -56.71 64.94 -71.94
N PHE A 409 -57.36 63.96 -71.29
CA PHE A 409 -58.81 63.82 -71.33
C PHE A 409 -59.48 65.06 -70.73
N ARG A 410 -60.43 65.67 -71.45
CA ARG A 410 -61.32 66.70 -70.88
C ARG A 410 -62.17 66.06 -69.79
N LYS A 411 -62.08 66.56 -68.56
CA LYS A 411 -63.02 66.20 -67.50
C LYS A 411 -64.39 66.81 -67.85
N LEU A 412 -65.41 65.96 -67.92
CA LEU A 412 -66.82 66.32 -68.05
C LEU A 412 -67.43 66.60 -66.68
#